data_AF-A0A6G7VBU9-F1
#
_entry.id   AF-A0A6G7VBU9-F1
#
_cell.length_a   1.000
_cell.length_b   1.000
_cell.length_c   1.000
_cell.angle_alpha   90.00
_cell.angle_beta   90.00
_cell.angle_gamma   90.00
#
_symmetry.space_group_name_H-M   'P 1'
#
loop_
_entity.id
_entity.type
_entity.pdbx_description
1 polymer ?
#
loop_
_entity_poly.entity_id
_entity_poly.type
_entity_poly.pdbx_seq_one_letter_code
_entity_poly.pdbx_strand_id
1 'polypeptide(L)'
;MNTPINQRNRLIRRPRERVNSPNDYGKIEWADRVAETAGATAPSRRYGAKSCTDDYRTRDVRRWAREGMLRPGYWGGWQWTRDDEVVASIRMRAEADRVILMYRHRSGGEDWKDEEYPVRIVRTPCNLGGTRPWFICPALGCGRRMAILYGGGIFACRHCYQLAYASARENAGDRATRRADRIRARLGWEPGILNGHGDKPKWMRWRTFYRLIEEHDRLVNRSMYAVALKFGFLDRVLSE
;
A
#
# COMPACT_ATOMS: atom_id res chain seq x y z
N MET A 1 63.54 -9.79 45.29
CA MET A 1 62.71 -10.74 44.51
C MET A 1 61.31 -10.15 44.39
N ASN A 2 60.82 -10.05 43.16
CA ASN A 2 59.53 -9.48 42.73
C ASN A 2 58.35 -10.15 43.47
N THR A 3 57.24 -9.50 43.83
CA THR A 3 56.16 -8.95 42.98
C THR A 3 55.08 -8.32 43.91
N PRO A 4 54.26 -7.34 43.45
CA PRO A 4 53.54 -6.41 44.33
C PRO A 4 52.01 -6.63 44.44
N ILE A 5 51.42 -5.96 45.44
CA ILE A 5 50.11 -5.28 45.49
C ILE A 5 48.90 -5.99 44.83
N ASN A 6 48.02 -6.54 45.68
CA ASN A 6 46.66 -6.94 45.34
C ASN A 6 45.73 -5.71 45.30
N GLN A 7 45.56 -5.11 44.12
CA GLN A 7 44.44 -4.20 43.82
C GLN A 7 43.54 -4.84 42.77
N ARG A 8 42.45 -5.49 43.19
CA ARG A 8 41.35 -5.82 42.28
C ARG A 8 40.47 -4.59 42.09
N ASN A 9 40.71 -4.01 40.92
CA ASN A 9 40.14 -2.81 40.35
C ASN A 9 38.60 -2.88 40.26
N ARG A 10 37.90 -1.89 40.86
CA ARG A 10 36.52 -1.54 40.53
C ARG A 10 36.50 -1.08 39.07
N LEU A 11 35.96 -1.87 38.16
CA LEU A 11 35.66 -1.40 36.81
C LEU A 11 34.52 -0.38 36.88
N ILE A 12 34.93 0.88 36.86
CA ILE A 12 34.14 2.09 36.64
C ILE A 12 33.28 1.86 35.39
N ARG A 13 31.95 1.91 35.56
CA ARG A 13 31.01 1.97 34.44
C ARG A 13 31.32 3.24 33.65
N ARG A 14 31.92 3.10 32.47
CA ARG A 14 32.09 4.22 31.53
C ARG A 14 30.69 4.75 31.14
N PRO A 15 30.44 6.06 31.19
CA PRO A 15 29.21 6.64 30.67
C PRO A 15 29.09 6.32 29.18
N ARG A 16 27.87 6.00 28.73
CA ARG A 16 27.54 5.96 27.30
C ARG A 16 27.84 7.33 26.70
N GLU A 17 28.94 7.44 25.96
CA GLU A 17 29.17 8.58 25.08
C GLU A 17 28.04 8.62 24.05
N ARG A 18 27.26 9.71 24.10
CA ARG A 18 26.34 10.08 23.03
C ARG A 18 27.21 10.46 21.84
N VAL A 19 27.33 9.56 20.87
CA VAL A 19 27.81 9.93 19.54
C VAL A 19 26.73 10.80 18.92
N ASN A 20 26.96 12.11 18.97
CA ASN A 20 26.21 13.08 18.16
C ASN A 20 26.48 12.76 16.69
N SER A 21 25.48 12.25 15.98
CA SER A 21 25.52 12.12 14.53
C SER A 21 25.18 13.48 13.91
N PRO A 22 26.12 14.15 13.22
CA PRO A 22 25.86 15.42 12.57
C PRO A 22 25.16 15.13 11.25
N ASN A 23 23.83 15.21 11.24
CA ASN A 23 23.08 15.40 10.02
C ASN A 23 21.89 16.31 10.34
N ASP A 24 22.25 17.58 10.45
CA ASP A 24 21.39 18.74 10.35
C ASP A 24 20.96 18.86 8.88
N TYR A 25 20.01 18.01 8.46
CA TYR A 25 19.30 18.23 7.20
C TYR A 25 18.13 19.15 7.48
N GLY A 26 18.39 20.45 7.30
CA GLY A 26 17.47 21.46 6.78
C GLY A 26 16.01 21.32 7.21
N LYS A 27 15.64 22.14 8.19
CA LYS A 27 14.26 22.59 8.41
C LYS A 27 13.62 22.95 7.07
N ILE A 28 12.66 22.16 6.61
CA ILE A 28 11.68 22.61 5.62
C ILE A 28 10.31 22.30 6.23
N GLU A 29 9.55 23.37 6.44
CA GLU A 29 8.13 23.38 6.79
C GLU A 29 7.33 22.53 5.79
N TRP A 30 7.07 21.26 6.12
CA TRP A 30 6.29 20.36 5.26
C TRP A 30 4.94 19.97 5.87
N ALA A 31 4.70 20.30 7.15
CA ALA A 31 3.48 19.93 7.85
C ALA A 31 2.21 20.55 7.22
N ASP A 32 2.33 21.70 6.54
CA ASP A 32 1.18 22.47 6.06
C ASP A 32 0.85 22.28 4.56
N ARG A 33 1.67 21.55 3.79
CA ARG A 33 1.53 21.46 2.31
C ARG A 33 1.11 20.09 1.75
N VAL A 34 0.63 19.19 2.59
CA VAL A 34 0.20 17.84 2.19
C VAL A 34 -1.19 17.78 1.54
N ALA A 35 -1.89 18.92 1.42
CA ALA A 35 -3.27 18.99 0.93
C ALA A 35 -3.42 19.20 -0.59
N GLU A 36 -2.42 19.70 -1.32
CA GLU A 36 -2.64 20.25 -2.67
C GLU A 36 -2.03 19.48 -3.85
N THR A 37 -1.17 18.48 -3.65
CA THR A 37 -0.37 17.86 -4.74
C THR A 37 -0.81 16.43 -5.12
N ALA A 38 -2.12 16.16 -5.18
CA ALA A 38 -2.65 14.94 -5.80
C ALA A 38 -3.17 15.22 -7.21
N GLY A 39 -2.26 15.54 -8.14
CA GLY A 39 -2.53 15.59 -9.57
C GLY A 39 -2.70 14.19 -10.16
N ALA A 40 -3.80 13.52 -9.81
CA ALA A 40 -4.31 12.36 -10.52
C ALA A 40 -5.69 12.74 -11.05
N THR A 41 -5.81 12.92 -12.37
CA THR A 41 -7.10 13.12 -13.04
C THR A 41 -7.96 11.89 -12.80
N ALA A 42 -8.83 11.97 -11.79
CA ALA A 42 -9.84 10.97 -11.46
C ALA A 42 -11.22 11.61 -11.64
N PRO A 43 -12.20 10.89 -12.22
CA PRO A 43 -13.55 11.42 -12.38
C PRO A 43 -14.16 11.80 -11.03
N SER A 44 -14.72 13.03 -10.98
CA SER A 44 -15.52 13.66 -9.91
C SER A 44 -15.41 13.04 -8.49
N ARG A 45 -14.33 13.38 -7.78
CA ARG A 45 -14.19 13.07 -6.34
C ARG A 45 -14.99 14.09 -5.52
N ARG A 46 -15.90 13.59 -4.66
CA ARG A 46 -16.51 14.37 -3.57
C ARG A 46 -15.40 14.94 -2.67
N TYR A 47 -15.42 16.25 -2.41
CA TYR A 47 -14.53 16.91 -1.45
C TYR A 47 -14.58 16.19 -0.09
N GLY A 48 -13.41 15.80 0.46
CA GLY A 48 -13.28 15.24 1.83
C GLY A 48 -12.98 13.74 1.94
N ALA A 49 -12.82 13.00 0.84
CA ALA A 49 -12.49 11.57 0.88
C ALA A 49 -10.98 11.28 0.93
N LYS A 50 -10.49 10.61 1.98
CA LYS A 50 -9.12 10.06 2.06
C LYS A 50 -8.82 9.11 0.90
N SER A 51 -7.66 9.24 0.26
CA SER A 51 -7.25 8.38 -0.86
C SER A 51 -7.15 6.89 -0.48
N CYS A 52 -7.40 5.98 -1.44
CA CYS A 52 -7.33 4.55 -1.20
C CYS A 52 -5.91 4.01 -1.39
N THR A 53 -5.57 2.91 -0.70
CA THR A 53 -4.28 2.21 -0.91
C THR A 53 -4.03 1.80 -2.34
N ASP A 54 -5.10 1.49 -3.07
CA ASP A 54 -5.05 0.93 -4.43
C ASP A 54 -4.77 2.01 -5.48
N ASP A 55 -4.96 3.29 -5.12
CA ASP A 55 -4.65 4.44 -5.97
C ASP A 55 -3.15 4.77 -5.99
N TYR A 56 -2.35 4.11 -5.14
CA TYR A 56 -0.94 4.41 -4.94
C TYR A 56 -0.02 3.32 -5.47
N ARG A 57 1.11 3.75 -6.02
CA ARG A 57 2.20 2.86 -6.39
C ARG A 57 2.80 2.22 -5.15
N THR A 58 2.92 0.90 -5.10
CA THR A 58 3.43 0.20 -3.91
C THR A 58 4.81 -0.41 -4.09
N ARG A 59 5.52 -0.54 -2.97
CA ARG A 59 6.83 -1.17 -2.85
C ARG A 59 6.78 -2.17 -1.70
N ASP A 60 6.95 -3.45 -2.01
CA ASP A 60 6.95 -4.52 -1.01
C ASP A 60 8.37 -5.06 -0.79
N VAL A 61 8.90 -4.83 0.41
CA VAL A 61 10.25 -5.28 0.80
C VAL A 61 10.41 -6.80 0.68
N ARG A 62 9.32 -7.56 0.86
CA ARG A 62 9.34 -9.02 0.80
C ARG A 62 9.54 -9.50 -0.64
N ARG A 63 8.98 -8.77 -1.60
CA ARG A 63 9.17 -9.05 -3.03
C ARG A 63 10.61 -8.77 -3.43
N TRP A 64 11.15 -7.63 -3.04
CA TRP A 64 12.57 -7.30 -3.26
C TRP A 64 13.52 -8.31 -2.65
N ALA A 65 13.22 -8.79 -1.44
CA ALA A 65 14.02 -9.83 -0.80
C ALA A 65 14.01 -11.13 -1.59
N ARG A 66 12.84 -11.55 -2.07
CA ARG A 66 12.67 -12.77 -2.87
C ARG A 66 13.39 -12.69 -4.22
N GLU A 67 13.36 -11.52 -4.85
CA GLU A 67 13.99 -11.25 -6.14
C GLU A 67 15.49 -10.89 -6.01
N GLY A 68 16.07 -10.96 -4.80
CA GLY A 68 17.50 -10.72 -4.59
C GLY A 68 17.93 -9.24 -4.64
N MET A 69 16.98 -8.32 -4.76
CA MET A 69 17.21 -6.88 -4.90
C MET A 69 17.73 -6.21 -3.62
N LEU A 70 17.70 -6.91 -2.48
CA LEU A 70 18.21 -6.42 -1.20
C LEU A 70 19.64 -6.88 -0.90
N ARG A 71 20.34 -7.50 -1.86
CA ARG A 71 21.75 -7.88 -1.71
C ARG A 71 22.61 -6.61 -1.74
N PRO A 72 23.53 -6.40 -0.79
CA PRO A 72 24.44 -5.25 -0.84
C PRO A 72 25.17 -5.18 -2.18
N GLY A 73 25.20 -3.99 -2.79
CA GLY A 73 25.77 -3.77 -4.13
C GLY A 73 24.79 -4.01 -5.28
N TYR A 74 23.56 -4.46 -5.00
CA TYR A 74 22.52 -4.51 -6.04
C TYR A 74 22.25 -3.11 -6.58
N TRP A 75 22.22 -3.01 -7.91
CA TRP A 75 21.86 -1.81 -8.65
C TRP A 75 20.87 -2.21 -9.74
N GLY A 76 19.72 -1.55 -9.78
CA GLY A 76 18.69 -1.88 -10.75
C GLY A 76 17.53 -0.91 -10.73
N GLY A 77 16.53 -1.19 -11.55
CA GLY A 77 15.34 -0.37 -11.66
C GLY A 77 14.06 -1.13 -11.34
N TRP A 78 13.00 -0.39 -11.07
CA TRP A 78 11.65 -0.90 -11.07
C TRP A 78 10.76 0.01 -11.89
N GLN A 79 10.01 -0.57 -12.81
CA GLN A 79 9.05 0.13 -13.65
C GLN A 79 7.62 -0.26 -13.27
N TRP A 80 6.71 0.71 -13.40
CA TRP A 80 5.29 0.45 -13.42
C TRP A 80 4.82 0.66 -14.85
N THR A 81 4.11 -0.32 -15.38
CA THR A 81 3.48 -0.26 -16.70
C THR A 81 1.97 -0.17 -16.55
N ARG A 82 1.32 0.53 -17.47
CA ARG A 82 -0.13 0.54 -17.66
C ARG A 82 -0.39 0.47 -19.15
N ASP A 83 -1.17 -0.51 -19.59
CA ASP A 83 -1.43 -0.75 -21.02
C ASP A 83 -0.12 -0.86 -21.82
N ASP A 84 0.83 -1.62 -21.29
CA ASP A 84 2.21 -1.83 -21.79
C ASP A 84 3.12 -0.58 -21.87
N GLU A 85 2.59 0.59 -21.52
CA GLU A 85 3.35 1.84 -21.43
C GLU A 85 3.98 2.03 -20.04
N VAL A 86 5.26 2.39 -19.99
CA VAL A 86 5.95 2.68 -18.72
C VAL A 86 5.46 4.01 -18.16
N VAL A 87 4.59 3.94 -17.15
CA VAL A 87 4.01 5.12 -16.50
C VAL A 87 4.87 5.71 -15.38
N ALA A 88 5.87 4.96 -14.90
CA ALA A 88 6.90 5.45 -13.98
C ALA A 88 8.05 4.47 -13.86
N SER A 89 9.21 4.97 -13.46
CA SER A 89 10.35 4.16 -13.06
C SER A 89 11.01 4.72 -11.80
N ILE A 90 11.61 3.83 -11.02
CA ILE A 90 12.60 4.20 -10.00
C ILE A 90 13.86 3.39 -10.25
N ARG A 91 15.03 3.96 -9.98
CA ARG A 91 16.26 3.21 -9.80
C ARG A 91 16.47 2.98 -8.31
N MET A 92 17.21 1.94 -7.97
CA MET A 92 17.54 1.65 -6.60
C MET A 92 18.95 1.07 -6.46
N ARG A 93 19.60 1.46 -5.37
CA ARG A 93 20.86 0.89 -4.90
C ARG A 93 20.64 0.25 -3.54
N ALA A 94 20.99 -1.02 -3.38
CA ALA A 94 20.89 -1.69 -2.09
C ALA A 94 22.23 -1.66 -1.35
N GLU A 95 22.17 -1.25 -0.10
CA GLU A 95 23.26 -1.34 0.87
C GLU A 95 22.88 -2.34 1.96
N ALA A 96 23.74 -2.54 2.97
CA ALA A 96 23.52 -3.56 4.00
C ALA A 96 22.26 -3.33 4.84
N ASP A 97 21.96 -2.08 5.18
CA ASP A 97 20.89 -1.68 6.11
C ASP A 97 19.85 -0.75 5.47
N ARG A 98 19.97 -0.44 4.18
CA ARG A 98 19.08 0.49 3.48
C ARG A 98 19.04 0.24 1.98
N VAL A 99 18.03 0.81 1.34
CA VAL A 99 17.94 0.94 -0.12
C VAL A 99 17.80 2.43 -0.42
N ILE A 100 18.62 2.92 -1.34
CA ILE A 100 18.53 4.28 -1.85
C ILE A 100 17.65 4.24 -3.09
N LEU A 101 16.53 4.96 -3.05
CA LEU A 101 15.58 5.07 -4.14
C LEU A 101 15.88 6.35 -4.91
N MET A 102 16.00 6.24 -6.22
CA MET A 102 16.41 7.33 -7.10
C MET A 102 15.34 7.49 -8.17
N TYR A 103 14.61 8.59 -8.14
CA TYR A 103 13.47 8.77 -9.04
C TYR A 103 13.19 10.23 -9.30
N ARG A 104 12.45 10.48 -10.39
CA ARG A 104 11.99 11.81 -10.76
C ARG A 104 10.53 11.98 -10.38
N HIS A 105 10.18 13.11 -9.81
CA HIS A 105 8.78 13.47 -9.62
C HIS A 105 8.52 14.91 -10.06
N ARG A 106 7.26 15.18 -10.39
CA ARG A 106 6.76 16.51 -10.73
C ARG A 106 5.54 16.79 -9.86
N SER A 107 5.47 17.98 -9.29
CA SER A 107 4.30 18.49 -8.55
C SER A 107 3.84 19.76 -9.22
N GLY A 108 2.55 19.85 -9.57
CA GLY A 108 1.91 21.12 -9.92
C GLY A 108 2.59 21.98 -11.00
N GLY A 109 2.88 21.44 -12.18
CA GLY A 109 3.43 22.21 -13.31
C GLY A 109 4.90 22.62 -13.19
N GLU A 110 5.57 22.25 -12.09
CA GLU A 110 7.00 22.46 -11.90
C GLU A 110 7.85 21.47 -12.71
N ASP A 111 9.12 21.82 -12.88
CA ASP A 111 10.14 20.98 -13.49
C ASP A 111 10.33 19.64 -12.75
N TRP A 112 10.80 18.64 -13.49
CA TRP A 112 11.16 17.34 -12.93
C TRP A 112 12.30 17.47 -11.92
N LYS A 113 12.05 17.05 -10.68
CA LYS A 113 13.07 17.00 -9.62
C LYS A 113 13.60 15.58 -9.49
N ASP A 114 14.92 15.44 -9.59
CA ASP A 114 15.66 14.24 -9.24
C ASP A 114 15.74 14.12 -7.71
N GLU A 115 15.24 13.02 -7.18
CA GLU A 115 15.24 12.73 -5.74
C GLU A 115 16.03 11.45 -5.46
N GLU A 116 16.94 11.53 -4.49
CA GLU A 116 17.61 10.37 -3.91
C GLU A 116 17.18 10.21 -2.45
N TYR A 117 16.54 9.08 -2.15
CA TYR A 117 15.88 8.89 -0.88
C TYR A 117 16.26 7.57 -0.21
N PRO A 118 16.98 7.61 0.94
CA PRO A 118 17.36 6.41 1.66
C PRO A 118 16.18 5.85 2.47
N VAL A 119 15.89 4.57 2.27
CA VAL A 119 14.90 3.81 3.03
C VAL A 119 15.61 2.73 3.83
N ARG A 120 15.60 2.87 5.17
CA ARG A 120 16.22 1.88 6.07
C ARG A 120 15.45 0.56 6.04
N ILE A 121 16.20 -0.54 6.11
CA ILE A 121 15.72 -1.91 6.19
C ILE A 121 16.18 -2.54 7.49
N VAL A 122 15.24 -3.12 8.22
CA VAL A 122 15.53 -3.93 9.40
C VAL A 122 15.07 -5.36 9.17
N ARG A 123 15.70 -6.30 9.86
CA ARG A 123 15.42 -7.73 9.74
C ARG A 123 14.97 -8.28 11.09
N THR A 124 13.95 -9.12 11.09
CA THR A 124 13.51 -9.86 12.27
C THR A 124 13.74 -11.35 12.05
N PRO A 125 14.35 -12.10 12.99
CA PRO A 125 14.47 -13.55 12.88
C PRO A 125 13.10 -14.22 12.76
N CYS A 126 13.04 -15.33 12.02
CA CYS A 126 11.84 -16.18 11.92
C CYS A 126 12.01 -17.47 12.72
N ASN A 127 10.91 -17.98 13.30
CA ASN A 127 10.93 -19.20 14.14
C ASN A 127 11.43 -20.45 13.39
N LEU A 128 11.19 -20.52 12.07
CA LEU A 128 11.61 -21.64 11.21
C LEU A 128 12.92 -21.34 10.45
N GLY A 129 13.73 -20.40 10.93
CA GLY A 129 14.96 -19.97 10.29
C GLY A 129 14.81 -18.82 9.29
N GLY A 130 15.93 -18.16 9.00
CA GLY A 130 15.98 -16.99 8.12
C GLY A 130 15.53 -15.68 8.79
N THR A 131 15.36 -14.65 7.96
CA THR A 131 14.98 -13.31 8.42
C THR A 131 13.87 -12.70 7.60
N ARG A 132 12.92 -12.05 8.25
CA ARG A 132 11.90 -11.23 7.60
C ARG A 132 12.36 -9.77 7.51
N PRO A 133 12.51 -9.21 6.29
CA PRO A 133 12.88 -7.82 6.13
C PRO A 133 11.65 -6.90 6.28
N TRP A 134 11.92 -5.68 6.74
CA TRP A 134 10.96 -4.61 6.97
C TRP A 134 11.56 -3.29 6.54
N PHE A 135 10.77 -2.45 5.87
CA PHE A 135 11.10 -1.04 5.77
C PHE A 135 10.88 -0.34 7.11
N ILE A 136 11.70 0.67 7.37
CA ILE A 136 11.41 1.72 8.35
C ILE A 136 10.78 2.88 7.59
N CYS A 137 9.61 3.33 8.03
CA CYS A 137 8.97 4.49 7.42
C CYS A 137 9.91 5.70 7.52
N PRO A 138 10.26 6.29 6.38
CA PRO A 138 11.26 7.35 6.33
C PRO A 138 10.65 8.75 6.50
N ALA A 139 9.32 8.85 6.59
CA ALA A 139 8.63 10.08 6.98
C ALA A 139 9.03 10.52 8.39
N LEU A 140 9.25 11.83 8.56
CA LEU A 140 9.68 12.42 9.81
C LEU A 140 8.65 12.13 10.92
N GLY A 141 9.15 11.66 12.07
CA GLY A 141 8.32 11.31 13.23
C GLY A 141 7.58 9.97 13.15
N CYS A 142 7.62 9.23 12.02
CA CYS A 142 6.93 7.94 11.93
C CYS A 142 7.80 6.76 12.41
N GLY A 143 8.90 6.45 11.72
CA GLY A 143 9.84 5.39 12.10
C GLY A 143 9.27 3.97 12.24
N ARG A 144 8.02 3.74 11.84
CA ARG A 144 7.33 2.45 12.00
C ARG A 144 7.90 1.39 11.06
N ARG A 145 7.86 0.12 11.49
CA ARG A 145 8.20 -1.04 10.63
C ARG A 145 7.01 -1.42 9.75
N MET A 146 7.26 -1.71 8.47
CA MET A 146 6.23 -2.12 7.51
C MET A 146 6.80 -2.91 6.35
N ALA A 147 5.95 -3.74 5.75
CA ALA A 147 6.31 -4.46 4.54
C ALA A 147 6.14 -3.62 3.27
N ILE A 148 5.19 -2.68 3.29
CA ILE A 148 4.77 -1.93 2.10
C ILE A 148 4.96 -0.43 2.32
N LEU A 149 5.62 0.22 1.36
CA LEU A 149 5.63 1.66 1.19
C LEU A 149 4.77 2.06 -0.02
N TYR A 150 4.14 3.21 0.08
CA TYR A 150 3.31 3.81 -0.96
C TYR A 150 4.07 4.99 -1.55
N GLY A 151 4.05 5.14 -2.87
CA GLY A 151 4.74 6.18 -3.62
C GLY A 151 3.80 7.29 -4.04
N GLY A 152 4.11 8.51 -3.61
CA GLY A 152 3.57 9.78 -4.09
C GLY A 152 4.73 10.70 -4.50
N GLY A 153 4.82 11.91 -3.94
CA GLY A 153 6.05 12.73 -4.01
C GLY A 153 7.24 12.10 -3.27
N ILE A 154 6.97 11.38 -2.18
CA ILE A 154 7.94 10.53 -1.44
C ILE A 154 7.43 9.09 -1.28
N PHE A 155 8.26 8.20 -0.75
CA PHE A 155 7.81 6.89 -0.30
C PHE A 155 7.52 6.89 1.20
N ALA A 156 6.26 6.70 1.58
CA ALA A 156 5.86 6.70 2.99
C ALA A 156 4.83 5.60 3.31
N CYS A 157 4.51 5.46 4.59
CA CYS A 157 3.58 4.46 5.06
C CYS A 157 2.13 4.87 4.87
N ARG A 158 1.21 3.89 4.92
CA ARG A 158 -0.24 4.16 4.87
C ARG A 158 -0.72 5.16 5.92
N HIS A 159 -0.09 5.20 7.10
CA HIS A 159 -0.52 6.09 8.18
C HIS A 159 -0.09 7.53 7.91
N CYS A 160 1.12 7.73 7.35
CA CYS A 160 1.61 9.05 6.96
C CYS A 160 0.79 9.64 5.82
N TYR A 161 0.37 8.80 4.88
CA TYR A 161 -0.54 9.21 3.81
C TYR A 161 -2.02 9.14 4.18
N GLN A 162 -2.36 8.79 5.42
CA GLN A 162 -3.73 8.62 5.89
C GLN A 162 -4.61 7.76 4.96
N LEU A 163 -4.01 6.75 4.32
CA LEU A 163 -4.68 5.91 3.32
C LEU A 163 -5.69 5.00 4.00
N ALA A 164 -6.89 4.94 3.44
CA ALA A 164 -7.88 3.94 3.79
C ALA A 164 -7.71 2.71 2.89
N TYR A 165 -7.98 1.51 3.41
CA TYR A 165 -8.20 0.36 2.56
C TYR A 165 -9.46 0.58 1.73
N ALA A 166 -9.48 0.17 0.45
CA ALA A 166 -10.66 0.24 -0.39
C ALA A 166 -11.86 -0.45 0.28
N SER A 167 -11.62 -1.58 0.94
CA SER A 167 -12.62 -2.33 1.71
C SER A 167 -13.25 -1.55 2.87
N ALA A 168 -12.56 -0.55 3.43
CA ALA A 168 -13.09 0.30 4.50
C ALA A 168 -14.03 1.40 3.96
N ARG A 169 -13.98 1.68 2.65
CA ARG A 169 -14.87 2.64 1.96
C ARG A 169 -16.02 1.97 1.23
N GLU A 170 -16.05 0.64 1.20
CA GLU A 170 -17.15 -0.10 0.60
C GLU A 170 -18.46 0.17 1.35
N ASN A 171 -19.38 0.85 0.67
CA ASN A 171 -20.73 1.00 1.17
C ASN A 171 -21.48 -0.36 1.09
N ALA A 172 -22.69 -0.43 1.63
CA ALA A 172 -23.48 -1.66 1.60
C ALA A 172 -23.75 -2.19 0.18
N GLY A 173 -23.86 -1.29 -0.81
CA GLY A 173 -23.99 -1.62 -2.23
C GLY A 173 -22.71 -2.22 -2.80
N ASP A 174 -21.56 -1.58 -2.61
CA ASP A 174 -20.27 -2.08 -3.10
C ASP A 174 -19.98 -3.49 -2.53
N ARG A 175 -20.31 -3.73 -1.26
CA ARG A 175 -20.22 -5.06 -0.63
C ARG A 175 -21.17 -6.07 -1.25
N ALA A 176 -22.36 -5.64 -1.63
CA ALA A 176 -23.34 -6.50 -2.29
C ALA A 176 -22.87 -6.88 -3.70
N THR A 177 -22.36 -5.92 -4.50
CA THR A 177 -21.78 -6.15 -5.83
C THR A 177 -20.72 -7.25 -5.82
N ARG A 178 -19.69 -7.11 -4.98
CA ARG A 178 -18.60 -8.10 -4.90
C ARG A 178 -19.07 -9.47 -4.43
N ARG A 179 -20.08 -9.53 -3.56
CA ARG A 179 -20.67 -10.81 -3.13
C ARG A 179 -21.41 -11.47 -4.29
N ALA A 180 -22.18 -10.71 -5.07
CA ALA A 180 -22.84 -11.20 -6.27
C ALA A 180 -21.81 -11.71 -7.28
N ASP A 181 -20.72 -10.97 -7.54
CA ASP A 181 -19.65 -11.42 -8.44
C ASP A 181 -18.96 -12.71 -7.98
N ARG A 182 -18.80 -12.91 -6.66
CA ARG A 182 -18.31 -14.21 -6.14
C ARG A 182 -19.28 -15.36 -6.42
N ILE A 183 -20.58 -15.10 -6.41
CA ILE A 183 -21.58 -16.10 -6.82
C ILE A 183 -21.49 -16.35 -8.32
N ARG A 184 -21.41 -15.30 -9.15
CA ARG A 184 -21.22 -15.42 -10.60
C ARG A 184 -19.98 -16.25 -10.94
N ALA A 185 -18.84 -15.96 -10.31
CA ALA A 185 -17.60 -16.73 -10.48
C ALA A 185 -17.78 -18.20 -10.07
N ARG A 186 -18.49 -18.47 -8.96
CA ARG A 186 -18.80 -19.84 -8.51
C ARG A 186 -19.70 -20.60 -9.49
N LEU A 187 -20.58 -19.88 -10.18
CA LEU A 187 -21.47 -20.43 -11.21
C LEU A 187 -20.82 -20.45 -12.61
N GLY A 188 -19.59 -19.93 -12.76
CA GLY A 188 -18.92 -19.81 -14.05
C GLY A 188 -19.56 -18.80 -15.00
N TRP A 189 -20.32 -17.83 -14.46
CA TRP A 189 -20.99 -16.79 -15.24
C TRP A 189 -20.04 -15.62 -15.51
N GLU A 190 -20.32 -14.89 -16.60
CA GLU A 190 -19.58 -13.68 -16.96
C GLU A 190 -19.61 -12.66 -15.79
N PRO A 191 -18.48 -12.09 -15.35
CA PRO A 191 -18.45 -11.13 -14.24
C PRO A 191 -19.34 -9.90 -14.49
N GLY A 192 -19.84 -9.26 -13.43
CA GLY A 192 -20.62 -8.02 -13.53
C GLY A 192 -22.10 -8.23 -13.21
N ILE A 193 -22.61 -7.44 -12.27
CA ILE A 193 -23.99 -7.51 -11.78
C ILE A 193 -25.05 -7.04 -12.79
N LEU A 194 -24.65 -6.35 -13.85
CA LEU A 194 -25.55 -5.91 -14.94
C LEU A 194 -25.71 -6.98 -16.02
N ASN A 195 -24.87 -8.02 -16.01
CA ASN A 195 -24.98 -9.13 -16.93
C ASN A 195 -26.06 -10.10 -16.46
N GLY A 196 -26.81 -10.66 -17.41
CA GLY A 196 -27.86 -11.64 -17.14
C GLY A 196 -27.36 -12.92 -16.45
N HIS A 197 -28.29 -13.79 -16.11
CA HIS A 197 -27.97 -15.13 -15.62
C HIS A 197 -27.35 -15.99 -16.72
N GLY A 198 -26.40 -16.83 -16.35
CA GLY A 198 -25.89 -17.89 -17.20
C GLY A 198 -26.51 -19.25 -16.85
N ASP A 199 -25.99 -20.29 -17.49
CA ASP A 199 -26.44 -21.66 -17.25
C ASP A 199 -25.96 -22.23 -15.92
N LYS A 200 -26.68 -23.24 -15.44
CA LYS A 200 -26.29 -24.00 -14.26
C LYS A 200 -25.02 -24.82 -14.51
N PRO A 201 -24.02 -24.77 -13.60
CA PRO A 201 -22.85 -25.64 -13.70
C PRO A 201 -23.22 -27.13 -13.74
N LYS A 202 -22.46 -27.87 -14.56
CA LYS A 202 -22.50 -29.33 -14.60
C LYS A 202 -22.22 -29.87 -13.19
N TRP A 203 -23.01 -30.85 -12.75
CA TRP A 203 -22.92 -31.50 -11.43
C TRP A 203 -23.39 -30.70 -10.20
N MET A 204 -23.70 -29.40 -10.33
CA MET A 204 -24.35 -28.69 -9.22
C MET A 204 -25.75 -29.25 -8.98
N ARG A 205 -26.22 -29.37 -7.73
CA ARG A 205 -27.61 -29.74 -7.44
C ARG A 205 -28.53 -28.54 -7.71
N TRP A 206 -29.70 -28.77 -8.32
CA TRP A 206 -30.68 -27.71 -8.64
C TRP A 206 -31.04 -26.85 -7.43
N ARG A 207 -31.28 -27.47 -6.26
CA ARG A 207 -31.55 -26.73 -5.02
C ARG A 207 -30.44 -25.75 -4.62
N THR A 208 -29.17 -26.13 -4.81
CA THR A 208 -28.04 -25.25 -4.52
C THR A 208 -27.93 -24.12 -5.53
N PHE A 209 -28.19 -24.43 -6.80
CA PHE A 209 -28.20 -23.46 -7.87
C PHE A 209 -29.26 -22.37 -7.62
N TYR A 210 -30.52 -22.75 -7.39
CA TYR A 210 -31.59 -21.79 -7.13
C TYR A 210 -31.34 -20.95 -5.88
N ARG A 211 -30.78 -21.53 -4.82
CA ARG A 211 -30.40 -20.76 -3.63
C ARG A 211 -29.33 -19.70 -3.93
N LEU A 212 -28.36 -20.04 -4.79
CA LEU A 212 -27.31 -19.09 -5.20
C LEU A 212 -27.87 -17.99 -6.11
N ILE A 213 -28.83 -18.32 -6.99
CA ILE A 213 -29.56 -17.32 -7.79
C ILE A 213 -30.31 -16.35 -6.87
N GLU A 214 -31.10 -16.87 -5.95
CA GLU A 214 -31.88 -16.03 -5.05
C GLU A 214 -30.99 -15.13 -4.18
N GLU A 215 -29.86 -15.65 -3.69
CA GLU A 215 -28.87 -14.83 -2.98
C GLU A 215 -28.22 -13.78 -3.90
N HIS A 216 -27.88 -14.15 -5.13
CA HIS A 216 -27.37 -13.22 -6.14
C HIS A 216 -28.35 -12.08 -6.39
N ASP A 217 -29.63 -12.37 -6.64
CA ASP A 217 -30.64 -11.36 -7.00
C ASP A 217 -30.90 -10.39 -5.86
N ARG A 218 -30.96 -10.89 -4.61
CA ARG A 218 -31.03 -10.02 -3.43
C ARG A 218 -29.83 -9.07 -3.33
N LEU A 219 -28.62 -9.55 -3.67
CA LEU A 219 -27.41 -8.75 -3.64
C LEU A 219 -27.36 -7.73 -4.79
N VAL A 220 -27.80 -8.12 -6.00
CA VAL A 220 -27.94 -7.21 -7.13
C VAL A 220 -28.94 -6.11 -6.81
N ASN A 221 -30.14 -6.44 -6.31
CA ASN A 221 -31.15 -5.47 -5.92
C ASN A 221 -30.63 -4.50 -4.85
N ARG A 222 -29.91 -5.00 -3.84
CA ARG A 222 -29.30 -4.16 -2.80
C ARG A 222 -28.22 -3.23 -3.38
N SER A 223 -27.45 -3.71 -4.35
CA SER A 223 -26.47 -2.90 -5.06
C SER A 223 -27.14 -1.81 -5.89
N MET A 224 -28.16 -2.17 -6.69
CA MET A 224 -28.91 -1.26 -7.54
C MET A 224 -29.62 -0.17 -6.72
N TYR A 225 -30.21 -0.55 -5.58
CA TYR A 225 -30.82 0.40 -4.66
C TYR A 225 -29.78 1.40 -4.10
N ALA A 226 -28.61 0.91 -3.68
CA ALA A 226 -27.53 1.78 -3.22
C ALA A 226 -27.00 2.73 -4.31
N VAL A 227 -26.95 2.27 -5.57
CA VAL A 227 -26.61 3.10 -6.74
C VAL A 227 -27.70 4.15 -6.96
N ALA A 228 -28.97 3.76 -6.96
CA ALA A 228 -30.10 4.67 -7.13
C ALA A 228 -30.12 5.77 -6.06
N LEU A 229 -29.90 5.42 -4.79
CA LEU A 229 -29.75 6.38 -3.69
C LEU A 229 -28.56 7.33 -3.90
N LYS A 230 -27.43 6.81 -4.39
CA LYS A 230 -26.20 7.59 -4.56
C LYS A 230 -26.29 8.61 -5.70
N PHE A 231 -27.05 8.29 -6.74
CA PHE A 231 -27.20 9.09 -7.95
C PHE A 231 -28.56 9.81 -8.05
N GLY A 232 -29.44 9.68 -7.04
CA GLY A 232 -30.68 10.45 -6.95
C GLY A 232 -31.80 9.98 -7.88
N PHE A 233 -31.81 8.71 -8.30
CA PHE A 233 -32.82 8.15 -9.23
C PHE A 233 -34.04 7.52 -8.52
N LEU A 234 -34.31 7.90 -7.27
CA LEU A 234 -35.35 7.28 -6.43
C LEU A 234 -36.76 7.30 -7.05
N ASP A 235 -37.08 8.29 -7.90
CA ASP A 235 -38.42 8.44 -8.49
C ASP A 235 -38.71 7.51 -9.70
N ARG A 236 -37.71 6.76 -10.21
CA ARG A 236 -37.92 5.83 -11.36
C ARG A 236 -37.89 4.35 -11.01
N VAL A 237 -37.40 3.96 -9.84
CA VAL A 237 -37.22 2.52 -9.48
C VAL A 237 -38.45 1.91 -8.80
N LEU A 238 -39.43 2.73 -8.39
CA LEU A 238 -40.65 2.29 -7.71
C LEU A 238 -41.92 2.42 -8.57
N SER A 239 -41.77 2.73 -9.86
CA SER A 239 -42.89 3.07 -10.76
C SER A 239 -43.13 2.05 -11.89
N GLU A 240 -42.51 0.87 -11.82
CA GLU A 240 -42.79 -0.28 -12.71
C GLU A 240 -42.94 -1.57 -11.89
#